data_AF-A0A0F9DDX0-F1
#
_entry.id   AF-A0A0F9DDX0-F1
#
_cell.length_a   1.000
_cell.length_b   1.000
_cell.length_c   1.000
_cell.angle_alpha   90.00
_cell.angle_beta   90.00
_cell.angle_gamma   90.00
#
_symmetry.space_group_name_H-M   'P 1'
#
loop_
_entity.id
_entity.type
_entity.pdbx_description
1 polymer ?
#
loop_
_entity_poly.entity_id
_entity_poly.type
_entity_poly.pdbx_seq_one_letter_code
_entity_poly.pdbx_strand_id
1 'polypeptide(L)'
;SSMLSALREYRGLPHRCRLVRQINNVRWFNDSKATNVGACIAAIEGLTEVGKIILIAGGVGKDQDFSELTASIRKSVRAVVLLGIDADRIGAVIPEEVTQIRATDMADAVNLAKQLAQDGDNVLLSPACASFDMFSGYAERGDSFEQAVREVAA
;
A
#
# COMPACT_ATOMS: atom_id res chain seq x y z
N SER A 1 -24.36 23.83 13.93
CA SER A 1 -23.49 24.13 12.78
C SER A 1 -22.01 23.78 12.96
N SER A 2 -21.57 23.21 14.09
CA SER A 2 -20.18 22.77 14.31
C SER A 2 -19.82 21.43 13.66
N MET A 3 -20.81 20.53 13.53
CA MET A 3 -20.61 19.17 13.01
C MET A 3 -20.30 19.14 11.49
N LEU A 4 -20.85 20.08 10.72
CA LEU A 4 -20.58 20.22 9.29
C LEU A 4 -19.18 20.79 9.00
N SER A 5 -18.66 21.66 9.86
CA SER A 5 -17.29 22.18 9.75
C SER A 5 -16.26 21.11 10.13
N ALA A 6 -16.52 20.33 11.19
CA ALA A 6 -15.67 19.22 11.61
C ALA A 6 -15.55 18.12 10.53
N LEU A 7 -16.63 17.85 9.78
CA LEU A 7 -16.60 16.93 8.63
C LEU A 7 -15.82 17.46 7.43
N ARG A 8 -15.75 18.79 7.25
CA ARG A 8 -14.98 19.43 6.17
C ARG A 8 -13.48 19.50 6.47
N GLU A 9 -13.09 19.55 7.74
CA GLU A 9 -11.68 19.51 8.17
C GLU A 9 -11.16 18.09 8.45
N TYR A 10 -12.04 17.09 8.44
CA TYR A 10 -11.68 15.70 8.72
C TYR A 10 -10.78 15.13 7.61
N ARG A 11 -9.48 15.10 7.86
CA ARG A 11 -8.46 14.52 6.94
C ARG A 11 -8.38 12.99 7.00
N GLY A 12 -9.40 12.31 7.52
CA GLY A 12 -9.35 10.89 7.84
C GLY A 12 -8.61 10.60 9.15
N LEU A 13 -8.63 9.33 9.58
CA LEU A 13 -7.73 8.88 10.65
C LEU A 13 -6.30 8.80 10.09
N PRO A 14 -5.27 9.14 10.88
CA PRO A 14 -3.88 8.89 10.50
C PRO A 14 -3.70 7.45 9.99
N HIS A 15 -2.97 7.29 8.90
CA HIS A 15 -2.66 6.01 8.25
C HIS A 15 -3.86 5.23 7.69
N ARG A 16 -4.98 5.90 7.36
CA ARG A 16 -6.04 5.36 6.48
C ARG A 16 -6.04 6.08 5.14
N CYS A 17 -5.63 5.39 4.07
CA CYS A 17 -5.58 5.89 2.68
C CYS A 17 -5.20 7.39 2.55
N ARG A 18 -4.17 7.81 3.28
CA ARG A 18 -3.76 9.22 3.33
C ARG A 18 -2.80 9.50 2.17
N LEU A 19 -3.11 10.50 1.34
CA LEU A 19 -2.16 11.02 0.36
C LEU A 19 -0.95 11.63 1.10
N VAL A 20 0.23 11.05 0.87
CA VAL A 20 1.51 11.48 1.43
C VAL A 20 2.11 12.58 0.56
N ARG A 21 2.25 12.32 -0.75
CA ARG A 21 2.85 13.23 -1.72
C ARG A 21 2.44 12.87 -3.15
N GLN A 22 2.59 13.81 -4.07
CA GLN A 22 2.60 13.58 -5.50
C GLN A 22 4.00 13.91 -6.05
N ILE A 23 4.61 12.98 -6.79
CA ILE A 23 5.97 13.08 -7.33
C ILE A 23 5.90 12.63 -8.78
N ASN A 24 6.31 13.47 -9.74
CA ASN A 24 6.29 13.15 -11.18
C ASN A 24 4.93 12.53 -11.62
N ASN A 25 3.83 13.17 -11.22
CA ASN A 25 2.46 12.73 -11.46
C ASN A 25 2.03 11.39 -10.82
N VAL A 26 2.90 10.76 -10.03
CA VAL A 26 2.58 9.56 -9.23
C VAL A 26 2.12 9.98 -7.84
N ARG A 27 1.00 9.43 -7.38
CA ARG A 27 0.42 9.75 -6.05
C ARG A 27 0.73 8.64 -5.05
N TRP A 28 1.21 9.00 -3.88
CA TRP A 28 1.68 8.06 -2.85
C TRP A 28 0.71 8.05 -1.66
N PHE A 29 0.14 6.89 -1.34
CA PHE A 29 -0.87 6.71 -0.30
C PHE A 29 -0.38 5.83 0.84
N ASN A 30 -0.53 6.30 2.07
CA ASN A 30 -0.27 5.55 3.29
C ASN A 30 -1.57 4.97 3.85
N ASP A 31 -1.71 3.66 3.77
CA ASP A 31 -2.77 2.87 4.38
C ASP A 31 -2.20 1.73 5.24
N SER A 32 -1.10 2.00 5.96
CA SER A 32 -0.42 1.01 6.82
C SER A 32 -1.34 0.33 7.85
N LYS A 33 -2.50 0.95 8.18
CA LYS A 33 -3.51 0.39 9.08
C LYS A 33 -4.33 -0.75 8.45
N ALA A 34 -4.25 -0.98 7.14
CA ALA A 34 -4.84 -2.15 6.49
C ALA A 34 -4.06 -3.43 6.80
N THR A 35 -4.20 -3.89 8.05
CA THR A 35 -3.53 -5.08 8.56
C THR A 35 -4.28 -6.39 8.25
N ASN A 36 -5.27 -6.34 7.35
CA ASN A 36 -6.02 -7.50 6.91
C ASN A 36 -6.42 -7.39 5.42
N VAL A 37 -6.76 -8.52 4.81
CA VAL A 37 -7.09 -8.66 3.38
C VAL A 37 -8.25 -7.76 2.96
N GLY A 38 -9.37 -7.76 3.70
CA GLY A 38 -10.54 -6.94 3.37
C GLY A 38 -10.26 -5.43 3.38
N ALA A 39 -9.41 -4.96 4.31
CA ALA A 39 -8.99 -3.57 4.33
C ALA A 39 -8.11 -3.20 3.12
N CYS A 40 -7.23 -4.12 2.70
CA CYS A 40 -6.40 -3.95 1.50
C CYS A 40 -7.25 -3.88 0.23
N ILE A 41 -8.24 -4.77 0.09
CA ILE A 41 -9.20 -4.77 -1.02
C ILE A 41 -9.94 -3.42 -1.10
N ALA A 42 -10.48 -2.94 0.03
CA ALA A 42 -11.19 -1.66 0.07
C ALA A 42 -10.31 -0.47 -0.35
N ALA A 43 -9.02 -0.49 0.00
CA ALA A 43 -8.06 0.53 -0.41
C ALA A 43 -7.76 0.49 -1.92
N ILE A 44 -7.58 -0.71 -2.48
CA ILE A 44 -7.38 -0.91 -3.94
C ILE A 44 -8.60 -0.40 -4.72
N GLU A 45 -9.80 -0.80 -4.30
CA GLU A 45 -11.05 -0.40 -4.95
C GLU A 45 -11.27 1.10 -4.90
N GLY A 46 -10.97 1.73 -3.76
CA GLY A 46 -11.08 3.18 -3.57
C GLY A 46 -10.18 4.02 -4.50
N LEU A 47 -9.11 3.44 -5.05
CA LEU A 47 -8.18 4.14 -5.95
C LEU A 47 -8.31 3.73 -7.43
N THR A 48 -9.16 2.75 -7.73
CA THR A 48 -9.26 2.13 -9.07
C THR A 48 -9.60 3.12 -10.18
N GLU A 49 -10.50 4.08 -9.92
CA GLU A 49 -10.94 5.07 -10.93
C GLU A 49 -9.91 6.17 -11.18
N VAL A 50 -8.87 6.27 -10.35
CA VAL A 50 -7.93 7.39 -10.41
C VAL A 50 -6.61 7.01 -11.10
N GLY A 51 -6.30 5.73 -11.26
CA GLY A 51 -5.09 5.25 -11.93
C GLY A 51 -4.70 3.84 -11.49
N LYS A 52 -3.79 3.19 -12.23
CA LYS A 52 -3.28 1.87 -11.83
C LYS A 52 -2.45 1.98 -10.56
N ILE A 53 -2.38 0.87 -9.83
CA ILE A 53 -1.78 0.83 -8.48
C ILE A 53 -0.49 0.03 -8.48
N ILE A 54 0.56 0.58 -7.87
CA ILE A 54 1.72 -0.16 -7.37
C ILE A 54 1.46 -0.45 -5.90
N LEU A 55 1.17 -1.70 -5.58
CA LEU A 55 0.80 -2.12 -4.23
C LEU A 55 2.05 -2.53 -3.46
N ILE A 56 2.30 -1.96 -2.28
CA ILE A 56 3.30 -2.47 -1.33
C ILE A 56 2.55 -3.31 -0.28
N ALA A 57 2.82 -4.62 -0.26
CA ALA A 57 2.10 -5.58 0.58
C ALA A 57 3.01 -6.55 1.33
N GLY A 58 2.53 -7.01 2.50
CA GLY A 58 3.17 -8.05 3.31
C GLY A 58 3.47 -7.64 4.75
N GLY A 59 4.07 -8.59 5.48
CA GLY A 59 4.19 -8.60 6.93
C GLY A 59 3.77 -9.97 7.50
N VAL A 60 3.10 -9.97 8.64
CA VAL A 60 2.53 -11.16 9.29
C VAL A 60 1.03 -11.30 8.98
N GLY A 61 0.70 -12.21 8.08
CA GLY A 61 -0.63 -12.53 7.57
C GLY A 61 -1.47 -13.44 8.48
N LYS A 62 -0.83 -14.21 9.38
CA LYS A 62 -1.50 -15.21 10.24
C LYS A 62 -2.30 -16.21 9.39
N ASP A 63 -3.57 -16.45 9.71
CA ASP A 63 -4.46 -17.44 9.06
C ASP A 63 -5.37 -16.83 7.98
N GLN A 64 -5.03 -15.67 7.44
CA GLN A 64 -5.83 -15.03 6.40
C GLN A 64 -5.73 -15.79 5.06
N ASP A 65 -6.83 -15.80 4.32
CA ASP A 65 -6.86 -16.26 2.94
C ASP A 65 -6.53 -15.11 2.00
N PHE A 66 -5.32 -15.13 1.45
CA PHE A 66 -4.88 -14.10 0.50
C PHE A 66 -5.53 -14.25 -0.87
N SER A 67 -6.15 -15.39 -1.20
CA SER A 67 -6.73 -15.62 -2.53
C SER A 67 -7.83 -14.60 -2.88
N GLU A 68 -8.47 -13.99 -1.88
CA GLU A 68 -9.43 -12.90 -2.04
C GLU A 68 -8.83 -11.66 -2.72
N LEU A 69 -7.51 -11.44 -2.62
CA LEU A 69 -6.82 -10.31 -3.28
C LEU A 69 -6.79 -10.45 -4.81
N THR A 70 -6.86 -11.67 -5.34
CA THR A 70 -6.59 -11.99 -6.75
C THR A 70 -7.44 -11.14 -7.71
N ALA A 71 -8.73 -11.01 -7.43
CA ALA A 71 -9.66 -10.30 -8.30
C ALA A 71 -9.38 -8.79 -8.34
N SER A 72 -9.17 -8.18 -7.18
CA SER A 72 -8.89 -6.74 -7.06
C SER A 72 -7.51 -6.39 -7.62
N ILE A 73 -6.51 -7.25 -7.40
CA ILE A 73 -5.17 -7.11 -7.99
C ILE A 73 -5.26 -7.14 -9.52
N ARG A 74 -5.88 -8.17 -10.11
CA ARG A 74 -6.02 -8.30 -11.57
C ARG A 74 -6.66 -7.06 -12.21
N LYS A 75 -7.68 -6.50 -11.55
CA LYS A 75 -8.43 -5.36 -12.09
C LYS A 75 -7.61 -4.06 -12.06
N SER A 76 -6.94 -3.77 -10.95
CA SER A 76 -6.51 -2.39 -10.63
C SER A 76 -5.01 -2.23 -10.40
N VAL A 77 -4.29 -3.32 -10.15
CA VAL A 77 -2.87 -3.28 -9.77
C VAL A 77 -2.00 -3.53 -11.00
N ARG A 78 -1.00 -2.67 -11.21
CA ARG A 78 0.04 -2.82 -12.23
C ARG A 78 1.16 -3.73 -11.74
N ALA A 79 1.59 -3.51 -10.50
CA ALA A 79 2.64 -4.31 -9.89
C ALA A 79 2.48 -4.39 -8.37
N VAL A 80 3.05 -5.45 -7.79
CA VAL A 80 3.10 -5.66 -6.35
C VAL A 80 4.55 -5.71 -5.88
N VAL A 81 4.86 -4.91 -4.88
CA VAL A 81 6.12 -4.95 -4.14
C VAL A 81 5.85 -5.68 -2.82
N LEU A 82 6.47 -6.85 -2.67
CA LEU A 82 6.28 -7.77 -1.57
C LEU A 82 7.33 -7.54 -0.47
N LEU A 83 6.89 -7.43 0.78
CA LEU A 83 7.74 -7.13 1.93
C LEU A 83 7.41 -8.06 3.12
N GLY A 84 8.38 -8.37 3.96
CA GLY A 84 8.16 -9.11 5.22
C GLY A 84 8.06 -10.63 5.07
N ILE A 85 7.63 -11.31 6.14
CA ILE A 85 7.73 -12.77 6.27
C ILE A 85 6.73 -13.55 5.40
N ASP A 86 5.48 -13.10 5.28
CA ASP A 86 4.44 -13.78 4.48
C ASP A 86 4.40 -13.32 3.01
N ALA A 87 5.44 -12.63 2.53
CA ALA A 87 5.45 -12.13 1.16
C ALA A 87 5.35 -13.25 0.10
N ASP A 88 5.89 -14.45 0.33
CA ASP A 88 5.72 -15.58 -0.60
C ASP A 88 4.28 -16.10 -0.65
N ARG A 89 3.56 -16.03 0.47
CA ARG A 89 2.14 -16.44 0.53
C ARG A 89 1.25 -15.47 -0.24
N ILE A 90 1.54 -14.17 -0.16
CA ILE A 90 0.87 -13.17 -1.00
C ILE A 90 1.29 -13.35 -2.45
N GLY A 91 2.58 -13.57 -2.73
CA GLY A 91 3.10 -13.77 -4.08
C GLY A 91 2.45 -14.94 -4.83
N ALA A 92 2.08 -16.00 -4.10
CA ALA A 92 1.41 -17.18 -4.65
C ALA A 92 -0.03 -16.93 -5.17
N VAL A 93 -0.67 -15.83 -4.77
CA VAL A 93 -2.04 -15.47 -5.21
C VAL A 93 -2.07 -14.32 -6.21
N ILE A 94 -0.91 -13.75 -6.55
CA ILE A 94 -0.81 -12.68 -7.54
C ILE A 94 -1.03 -13.30 -8.93
N PRO A 95 -1.92 -12.72 -9.76
CA PRO A 95 -2.09 -13.16 -11.14
C PRO A 95 -0.78 -13.12 -11.92
N GLU A 96 -0.52 -14.12 -12.77
CA GLU A 96 0.73 -14.23 -13.55
C GLU A 96 0.99 -13.01 -14.44
N GLU A 97 -0.06 -12.32 -14.88
CA GLU A 97 0.03 -11.10 -15.68
C GLU A 97 0.45 -9.84 -14.89
N VAL A 98 0.45 -9.90 -13.55
CA VAL A 98 0.83 -8.78 -12.68
C VAL A 98 2.28 -8.94 -12.24
N THR A 99 3.10 -7.93 -12.49
CA THR A 99 4.51 -7.94 -12.07
C THR A 99 4.59 -7.96 -10.53
N GLN A 100 5.39 -8.86 -9.97
CA GLN A 100 5.68 -8.89 -8.55
C GLN A 100 7.19 -8.87 -8.30
N ILE A 101 7.63 -8.17 -7.25
CA ILE A 101 9.03 -8.07 -6.84
C ILE A 101 9.16 -8.07 -5.32
N ARG A 102 10.20 -8.72 -4.80
CA ARG A 102 10.50 -8.75 -3.36
C ARG A 102 11.38 -7.56 -2.98
N ALA A 103 10.99 -6.82 -1.95
CA ALA A 103 11.78 -5.78 -1.32
C ALA A 103 12.46 -6.30 -0.05
N THR A 104 13.62 -5.74 0.27
CA THR A 104 14.41 -6.07 1.47
C THR A 104 13.97 -5.28 2.71
N ASP A 105 13.63 -4.01 2.53
CA ASP A 105 13.11 -3.11 3.57
C ASP A 105 12.13 -2.08 2.99
N MET A 106 11.65 -1.15 3.81
CA MET A 106 10.70 -0.12 3.38
C MET A 106 11.32 0.89 2.39
N ALA A 107 12.60 1.24 2.54
CA ALA A 107 13.27 2.17 1.63
C ALA A 107 13.44 1.53 0.25
N ASP A 108 13.85 0.26 0.20
CA ASP A 108 13.91 -0.55 -1.00
C ASP A 108 12.53 -0.69 -1.64
N ALA A 109 11.48 -0.98 -0.84
CA ALA A 109 10.12 -1.09 -1.34
C ALA A 109 9.62 0.19 -2.03
N VAL A 110 9.90 1.37 -1.44
CA VAL A 110 9.56 2.67 -2.04
C VAL A 110 10.36 2.91 -3.33
N ASN A 111 11.65 2.56 -3.35
CA ASN A 111 12.47 2.72 -4.55
C ASN A 111 12.01 1.83 -5.70
N LEU A 112 11.73 0.54 -5.43
CA LEU A 112 11.17 -0.39 -6.41
C LEU A 112 9.81 0.10 -6.91
N ALA A 113 8.94 0.58 -6.01
CA ALA A 113 7.65 1.13 -6.40
C ALA A 113 7.78 2.35 -7.34
N LYS A 114 8.75 3.24 -7.08
CA LYS A 114 9.06 4.37 -7.97
C LYS A 114 9.53 3.92 -9.34
N GLN A 115 10.36 2.89 -9.43
CA GLN A 115 10.87 2.37 -10.70
C GLN A 115 9.77 1.72 -11.55
N LEU A 116 8.77 1.10 -10.91
CA LEU A 116 7.65 0.44 -11.58
C LEU A 116 6.51 1.39 -11.95
N ALA A 117 6.38 2.53 -11.25
CA ALA A 117 5.31 3.48 -11.46
C ALA A 117 5.41 4.20 -12.81
N GLN A 118 4.27 4.37 -13.46
CA GLN A 118 4.10 5.17 -14.67
C GLN A 118 3.37 6.48 -14.38
N ASP A 119 3.39 7.40 -15.34
CA ASP A 119 2.67 8.68 -15.23
C ASP A 119 1.18 8.44 -14.90
N GLY A 120 0.70 9.13 -13.86
CA GLY A 120 -0.68 9.02 -13.39
C GLY A 120 -0.97 7.84 -12.45
N ASP A 121 -0.02 6.93 -12.23
CA ASP A 121 -0.21 5.80 -11.30
C ASP A 121 -0.30 6.23 -9.83
N ASN A 122 -0.73 5.30 -8.99
CA ASN A 122 -0.76 5.41 -7.54
C ASN A 122 0.21 4.41 -6.93
N VAL A 123 1.02 4.81 -5.96
CA VAL A 123 1.71 3.89 -5.05
C VAL A 123 0.91 3.80 -3.76
N LEU A 124 0.56 2.59 -3.33
CA LEU A 124 -0.26 2.34 -2.15
C LEU A 124 0.47 1.40 -1.20
N LEU A 125 0.79 1.87 0.01
CA LEU A 125 1.10 0.99 1.13
C LEU A 125 -0.22 0.52 1.74
N SER A 126 -0.66 -0.70 1.41
CA SER A 126 -1.82 -1.35 2.03
C SER A 126 -1.49 -2.83 2.26
N PRO A 127 -0.97 -3.17 3.45
CA PRO A 127 -0.13 -4.36 3.61
C PRO A 127 -0.84 -5.70 3.67
N ALA A 128 -2.17 -5.72 3.88
CA ALA A 128 -2.97 -6.92 4.18
C ALA A 128 -2.52 -7.74 5.42
N CYS A 129 -1.45 -7.30 6.09
CA CYS A 129 -0.77 -8.02 7.16
C CYS A 129 -0.44 -7.10 8.35
N ALA A 130 -0.32 -7.70 9.53
CA ALA A 130 0.27 -7.04 10.68
C ALA A 130 1.76 -6.76 10.43
N SER A 131 2.35 -5.81 11.17
CA SER A 131 3.71 -5.31 10.92
C SER A 131 4.79 -5.89 11.83
N PHE A 132 4.44 -6.79 12.75
CA PHE A 132 5.27 -7.18 13.90
C PHE A 132 6.53 -8.00 13.57
N ASP A 133 6.71 -8.38 12.31
CA ASP A 133 7.93 -9.00 11.81
C ASP A 133 9.06 -7.99 11.57
N MET A 134 8.71 -6.76 11.18
CA MET A 134 9.69 -5.74 10.79
C MET A 134 9.58 -4.44 11.60
N PHE A 135 8.45 -4.22 12.29
CA PHE A 135 8.14 -2.98 13.00
C PHE A 135 7.42 -3.25 14.32
N SER A 136 7.52 -2.32 15.28
CA SER A 136 6.79 -2.34 16.55
C SER A 136 5.28 -2.14 16.40
N GLY A 137 4.82 -1.62 15.26
CA GLY A 137 3.39 -1.44 14.97
C GLY A 137 3.12 -0.80 13.62
N TYR A 138 1.84 -0.74 13.23
CA TYR A 138 1.45 -0.18 11.94
C TYR A 138 1.79 1.31 11.81
N ALA A 139 1.85 2.04 12.94
CA ALA A 139 2.24 3.45 12.96
C ALA A 139 3.69 3.61 12.52
N GLU A 140 4.62 2.88 13.12
CA GLU A 140 6.04 2.89 12.74
C GLU A 140 6.25 2.47 11.28
N ARG A 141 5.55 1.43 10.80
CA ARG A 141 5.57 1.05 9.39
C ARG A 141 5.09 2.18 8.47
N GLY A 142 4.03 2.87 8.88
CA GLY A 142 3.48 4.00 8.15
C GLY A 142 4.40 5.20 8.13
N ASP A 143 5.07 5.49 9.25
CA ASP A 143 6.05 6.58 9.38
C ASP A 143 7.30 6.28 8.55
N SER A 144 7.79 5.04 8.58
CA SER A 144 8.91 4.57 7.76
C SER A 144 8.61 4.75 6.26
N PHE A 145 7.41 4.41 5.82
CA PHE A 145 6.97 4.67 4.43
C PHE A 145 6.91 6.16 4.11
N GLU A 146 6.27 6.97 4.96
CA GLU A 146 6.20 8.42 4.73
C GLU A 146 7.58 9.08 4.68
N GLN A 147 8.52 8.60 5.49
CA GLN A 147 9.90 9.06 5.48
C GLN A 147 10.61 8.67 4.17
N ALA A 148 10.57 7.38 3.79
CA ALA A 148 11.19 6.91 2.55
C ALA A 148 10.64 7.63 1.30
N VAL A 149 9.31 7.88 1.25
CA VAL A 149 8.69 8.66 0.17
C VAL A 149 9.23 10.09 0.10
N ARG A 150 9.52 10.73 1.25
CA ARG A 150 10.09 12.09 1.28
C ARG A 150 11.52 12.12 0.79
N GLU A 151 12.31 11.09 1.08
CA GLU A 151 13.71 10.99 0.69
C GLU A 151 13.86 10.75 -0.82
N VAL A 152 12.96 9.96 -1.41
CA VAL A 152 12.96 9.66 -2.85
C VAL A 152 12.47 10.84 -3.71
N ALA A 153 11.94 11.88 -3.07
CA ALA A 153 11.45 13.13 -3.67
C ALA A 153 12.47 14.29 -3.63
N ALA A 154 13.68 14.05 -3.11
CA ALA A 154 14.78 15.02 -3.10
C ALA A 154 15.70 14.77 -4.31
#